data_AF-A0A1Q5UML8-F1
#
_entry.id   AF-A0A1Q5UML8-F1
#
_cell.length_a   1.000
_cell.length_b   1.000
_cell.length_c   1.000
_cell.angle_alpha   90.00
_cell.angle_beta   90.00
_cell.angle_gamma   90.00
#
_symmetry.space_group_name_H-M   'P 1'
#
loop_
_entity.id
_entity.type
_entity.pdbx_description
1 polymer ?
#
loop_
_entity_poly.entity_id
_entity_poly.type
_entity_poly.pdbx_seq_one_letter_code
_entity_poly.pdbx_strand_id
1 'polypeptide(L)'
;MSELQEESTEKVINILDDTPETIERVLSFLYLKDYSEDGPILQYRPIPELTNNESHLYSREKARNTEPENTELRNQSAFTNIEVFIAADKYGIIPLKTLATLKFSRWANTSCGSPVFDEVIEKVMTSVPSHEPTLQEVIADVFCRHILDLIEDPEIVHTLDSFGYLGSLVIARLVGTGMVKRPNESDIFQGLVQKINSSRRCRHCLKDFNVSIKGAEYLYEVFRCASCNTRN
;
A
#
# COMPACT_ATOMS: atom_id res chain seq x y z
N MET A 1 -7.06 32.67 23.21
CA MET A 1 -8.29 32.10 23.81
C MET A 1 -9.51 32.98 23.52
N SER A 2 -9.50 33.73 22.40
CA SER A 2 -10.56 34.67 21.98
C SER A 2 -11.20 34.27 20.66
N GLU A 3 -10.49 33.58 19.75
CA GLU A 3 -11.01 33.19 18.43
C GLU A 3 -12.05 32.05 18.50
N LEU A 4 -11.85 31.06 19.37
CA LEU A 4 -12.78 29.90 19.50
C LEU A 4 -14.18 30.29 20.02
N GLN A 5 -14.34 31.47 20.61
CA GLN A 5 -15.61 31.90 21.21
C GLN A 5 -16.44 32.77 20.27
N GLU A 6 -15.84 33.36 19.23
CA GLU A 6 -16.56 34.13 18.20
C GLU A 6 -17.26 33.21 17.18
N GLU A 7 -16.64 32.09 16.79
CA GLU A 7 -17.26 31.10 15.88
C GLU A 7 -18.57 30.51 16.44
N SER A 8 -18.71 30.41 17.76
CA SER A 8 -19.93 29.89 18.39
C SER A 8 -21.17 30.79 18.17
N THR A 9 -20.97 32.04 17.72
CA THR A 9 -22.05 33.02 17.50
C THR A 9 -22.32 33.30 16.02
N GLU A 10 -21.38 32.96 15.14
CA GLU A 10 -21.54 33.08 13.71
C GLU A 10 -22.25 31.86 13.13
N LYS A 11 -23.24 32.09 12.27
CA LYS A 11 -23.96 31.01 11.54
C LYS A 11 -23.19 30.51 10.32
N VAL A 12 -21.91 30.88 10.21
CA VAL A 12 -21.04 30.62 9.05
C VAL A 12 -19.72 30.09 9.60
N ILE A 13 -19.26 28.98 9.03
CA ILE A 13 -17.95 28.39 9.35
C ILE A 13 -17.15 28.41 8.06
N ASN A 14 -15.97 29.04 8.07
CA ASN A 14 -15.08 29.09 6.92
C ASN A 14 -14.16 27.87 6.94
N ILE A 15 -14.26 27.02 5.92
CA ILE A 15 -13.39 25.85 5.74
C ILE A 15 -12.41 26.19 4.61
N LEU A 16 -11.15 26.46 4.96
CA LEU A 16 -10.15 26.97 4.01
C LEU A 16 -9.22 25.90 3.42
N ASP A 17 -8.98 24.79 4.12
CA ASP A 17 -7.97 23.81 3.69
C ASP A 17 -8.55 22.57 3.00
N ASP A 18 -9.88 22.43 2.96
CA ASP A 18 -10.54 21.28 2.35
C ASP A 18 -11.31 21.70 1.10
N THR A 19 -11.29 20.84 0.09
CA THR A 19 -12.02 21.11 -1.15
C THR A 19 -13.53 20.99 -0.94
N PRO A 20 -14.36 21.73 -1.70
CA PRO A 20 -15.82 21.59 -1.65
C PRO A 20 -16.28 20.13 -1.82
N GLU A 21 -15.61 19.37 -2.68
CA GLU A 21 -15.90 17.97 -2.96
C GLU A 21 -15.61 17.04 -1.77
N THR A 22 -14.58 17.36 -0.98
CA THR A 22 -14.22 16.60 0.23
C THR A 22 -15.22 16.89 1.33
N ILE A 23 -15.56 18.16 1.54
CA ILE A 23 -16.57 18.57 2.53
C ILE A 23 -17.95 18.01 2.18
N GLU A 24 -18.32 17.97 0.90
CA GLU A 24 -19.55 17.33 0.44
C GLU A 24 -19.61 15.85 0.84
N ARG A 25 -18.50 15.11 0.74
CA ARG A 25 -18.42 13.71 1.16
C ARG A 25 -18.49 13.55 2.67
N VAL A 26 -17.85 14.45 3.42
CA VAL A 26 -17.97 14.51 4.88
C VAL A 26 -19.43 14.72 5.28
N LEU A 27 -20.12 15.70 4.67
CA LEU A 27 -21.53 15.97 4.93
C LEU A 27 -22.41 14.78 4.51
N SER A 28 -22.16 14.20 3.33
CA SER A 28 -22.88 13.01 2.86
C SER A 28 -22.81 11.89 3.89
N PHE A 29 -21.63 11.62 4.44
CA PHE A 29 -21.47 10.63 5.50
C PHE A 29 -22.22 11.00 6.78
N LEU A 30 -22.20 12.26 7.21
CA LEU A 30 -22.89 12.67 8.44
C LEU A 30 -24.41 12.39 8.35
N TYR A 31 -25.01 12.65 7.19
CA TYR A 31 -26.45 12.47 6.94
C TYR A 31 -26.85 11.05 6.51
N LEU A 32 -26.04 10.41 5.65
CA LEU A 32 -26.38 9.13 4.99
C LEU A 32 -25.57 7.94 5.50
N LYS A 33 -24.54 8.17 6.32
CA LYS A 33 -23.58 7.17 6.80
C LYS A 33 -22.75 6.50 5.68
N ASP A 34 -22.70 7.12 4.50
CA ASP A 34 -21.86 6.72 3.37
C ASP A 34 -21.51 7.94 2.50
N TYR A 35 -20.55 7.80 1.60
CA TYR A 35 -20.20 8.81 0.59
C TYR A 35 -19.80 8.15 -0.74
N SER A 36 -20.04 8.84 -1.86
CA SER A 36 -19.62 8.37 -3.20
C SER A 36 -18.13 8.58 -3.43
N GLU A 37 -17.47 7.55 -3.96
CA GLU A 37 -16.09 7.64 -4.43
C GLU A 37 -16.02 8.30 -5.82
N ASP A 38 -17.12 8.21 -6.59
CA ASP A 38 -17.19 8.66 -7.98
C ASP A 38 -17.82 10.05 -8.09
N GLY A 39 -17.10 10.98 -8.74
CA GLY A 39 -17.58 12.30 -9.18
C GLY A 39 -18.07 13.25 -8.07
N PRO A 40 -18.43 14.51 -8.40
CA PRO A 40 -19.21 15.36 -7.51
C PRO A 40 -20.64 14.80 -7.37
N ILE A 41 -21.14 14.60 -6.15
CA ILE A 41 -22.51 14.10 -5.93
C ILE A 41 -23.52 15.20 -6.32
N LEU A 42 -23.12 16.46 -6.16
CA LEU A 42 -23.83 17.65 -6.60
C LEU A 42 -23.27 18.12 -7.95
N GLN A 43 -24.04 17.94 -9.01
CA GLN A 43 -24.02 18.93 -10.09
C GLN A 43 -24.44 20.26 -9.45
N TYR A 44 -23.48 21.13 -9.12
CA TYR A 44 -23.75 22.50 -8.74
C TYR A 44 -24.55 23.13 -9.89
N ARG A 45 -25.88 23.12 -9.79
CA ARG A 45 -26.70 24.10 -10.51
C ARG A 45 -26.61 25.35 -9.65
N PRO A 46 -25.99 26.43 -10.14
CA PRO A 46 -26.16 27.73 -9.49
C PRO A 46 -27.66 27.91 -9.29
N ILE A 47 -28.09 28.16 -8.05
CA ILE A 47 -29.46 28.62 -7.81
C ILE A 47 -29.56 29.90 -8.64
N PRO A 48 -30.37 29.94 -9.71
CA PRO A 48 -30.50 31.17 -10.47
C PRO A 48 -31.25 32.12 -9.55
N GLU A 49 -30.53 33.09 -9.00
CA GLU A 49 -31.17 34.35 -8.65
C GLU A 49 -31.99 34.81 -9.85
N LEU A 50 -33.19 35.28 -9.56
CA LEU A 50 -34.23 35.70 -10.47
C LEU A 50 -33.72 36.68 -11.55
N THR A 51 -33.18 36.16 -12.66
CA THR A 51 -33.12 36.91 -13.92
C THR A 51 -33.33 35.97 -15.11
N ASN A 52 -34.52 36.12 -15.69
CA ASN A 52 -34.93 35.71 -17.02
C ASN A 52 -33.80 35.76 -18.06
N ASN A 53 -33.46 34.62 -18.68
CA ASN A 53 -33.71 34.35 -20.11
C ASN A 53 -32.75 33.29 -20.69
N GLU A 54 -33.35 32.46 -21.55
CA GLU A 54 -32.76 31.61 -22.59
C GLU A 54 -32.14 30.27 -22.17
N SER A 55 -33.06 29.32 -22.07
CA SER A 55 -32.91 27.88 -22.24
C SER A 55 -32.17 27.50 -23.53
N HIS A 56 -30.92 27.02 -23.38
CA HIS A 56 -30.30 26.08 -24.31
C HIS A 56 -29.94 24.79 -23.56
N LEU A 57 -30.84 23.82 -23.65
CA LEU A 57 -30.63 22.43 -23.31
C LEU A 57 -29.46 21.86 -24.14
N TYR A 58 -28.39 21.46 -23.47
CA TYR A 58 -27.54 20.38 -23.99
C TYR A 58 -27.82 19.12 -23.20
N SER A 59 -28.82 18.38 -23.67
CA SER A 59 -28.87 16.93 -23.52
C SER A 59 -27.63 16.33 -24.14
N ARG A 60 -26.87 15.54 -23.38
CA ARG A 60 -25.92 14.59 -23.97
C ARG A 60 -26.05 13.24 -23.29
N GLU A 61 -27.17 12.58 -23.57
CA GLU A 61 -27.13 11.15 -23.80
C GLU A 61 -26.51 10.92 -25.18
N LYS A 62 -25.26 10.45 -25.21
CA LYS A 62 -24.79 9.68 -26.35
C LYS A 62 -23.82 8.62 -25.87
N ALA A 63 -24.39 7.43 -25.65
CA ALA A 63 -23.68 6.18 -25.59
C ALA A 63 -22.59 6.11 -26.66
N ARG A 64 -21.34 5.95 -26.21
CA ARG A 64 -20.24 5.42 -27.00
C ARG A 64 -19.53 4.42 -26.10
N ASN A 65 -19.65 3.15 -26.45
CA ASN A 65 -18.87 2.08 -25.87
C ASN A 65 -17.39 2.38 -26.06
N THR A 66 -16.68 2.65 -24.97
CA THR A 66 -15.22 2.52 -24.89
C THR A 66 -14.89 2.29 -23.40
N GLU A 67 -13.98 1.37 -23.10
CA GLU A 67 -13.56 0.98 -21.74
C GLU A 67 -12.67 1.98 -20.93
N PRO A 68 -12.32 3.23 -21.32
CA PRO A 68 -11.44 4.07 -20.50
C PRO A 68 -12.14 4.80 -19.34
N GLU A 69 -13.46 5.02 -19.40
CA GLU A 69 -14.19 5.79 -18.38
C GLU A 69 -14.17 5.09 -17.00
N ASN A 70 -14.18 3.76 -16.99
CA ASN A 70 -14.23 2.96 -15.76
C ASN A 70 -12.87 2.91 -15.04
N THR A 71 -11.76 2.93 -15.79
CA THR A 71 -10.40 2.91 -15.22
C THR A 71 -10.04 4.25 -14.58
N GLU A 72 -10.40 5.36 -15.24
CA GLU A 72 -10.11 6.71 -14.74
C GLU A 72 -10.92 7.05 -13.48
N LEU A 73 -12.21 6.69 -13.44
CA LEU A 73 -13.06 6.79 -12.24
C LEU A 73 -12.50 5.94 -11.09
N ARG A 74 -12.09 4.70 -11.37
CA ARG A 74 -11.48 3.81 -10.39
C ARG A 74 -10.19 4.41 -9.83
N ASN A 75 -9.40 5.10 -10.64
CA ASN A 75 -8.19 5.76 -10.19
C ASN A 75 -8.49 6.96 -9.27
N GLN A 76 -9.51 7.78 -9.61
CA GLN A 76 -9.97 8.89 -8.77
C GLN A 76 -10.53 8.45 -7.41
N SER A 77 -11.10 7.24 -7.32
CA SER A 77 -11.63 6.71 -6.06
C SER A 77 -10.56 6.63 -4.95
N ALA A 78 -9.31 6.30 -5.30
CA ALA A 78 -8.21 6.20 -4.34
C ALA A 78 -7.87 7.56 -3.73
N PHE A 79 -7.63 8.55 -4.58
CA PHE A 79 -7.34 9.93 -4.16
C PHE A 79 -8.49 10.49 -3.33
N THR A 80 -9.72 10.25 -3.76
CA THR A 80 -10.92 10.64 -3.01
C THR A 80 -10.94 10.06 -1.59
N ASN A 81 -10.67 8.76 -1.45
CA ASN A 81 -10.64 8.12 -0.14
C ASN A 81 -9.51 8.65 0.75
N ILE A 82 -8.37 9.03 0.17
CA ILE A 82 -7.26 9.65 0.91
C ILE A 82 -7.66 11.03 1.44
N GLU A 83 -8.25 11.88 0.60
CA GLU A 83 -8.70 13.22 1.02
C GLU A 83 -9.79 13.14 2.10
N VAL A 84 -10.76 12.22 1.94
CA VAL A 84 -11.79 11.99 2.96
C VAL A 84 -11.19 11.44 4.26
N PHE A 85 -10.18 10.57 4.18
CA PHE A 85 -9.47 10.08 5.37
C PHE A 85 -8.79 11.23 6.12
N ILE A 86 -8.07 12.10 5.41
CA ILE A 86 -7.38 13.27 5.99
C ILE A 86 -8.38 14.23 6.63
N ALA A 87 -9.47 14.55 5.92
CA ALA A 87 -10.54 15.39 6.46
C ALA A 87 -11.21 14.75 7.68
N ALA A 88 -11.51 13.46 7.65
CA ALA A 88 -12.12 12.75 8.77
C ALA A 88 -11.22 12.75 10.01
N ASP A 89 -9.90 12.67 9.83
CA ASP A 89 -8.94 12.82 10.92
C ASP A 89 -8.93 14.24 11.47
N LYS A 90 -8.82 15.24 10.59
CA LYS A 90 -8.86 16.68 10.94
C LYS A 90 -10.11 17.05 11.75
N TYR A 91 -11.27 16.54 11.36
CA TYR A 91 -12.56 16.81 12.02
C TYR A 91 -12.91 15.83 13.15
N GLY A 92 -12.05 14.85 13.44
CA GLY A 92 -12.28 13.87 14.51
C GLY A 92 -13.47 12.92 14.27
N ILE A 93 -13.85 12.67 13.00
CA ILE A 93 -14.99 11.84 12.62
C ILE A 93 -14.52 10.38 12.43
N ILE A 94 -14.26 9.70 13.55
CA ILE A 94 -13.68 8.33 13.57
C ILE A 94 -14.43 7.36 12.63
N PRO A 95 -15.78 7.26 12.63
CA PRO A 95 -16.49 6.33 11.76
C PRO A 95 -16.27 6.59 10.26
N LEU A 96 -16.09 7.86 9.85
CA LEU A 96 -15.79 8.23 8.47
C LEU A 96 -14.36 7.82 8.11
N LYS A 97 -13.40 8.05 9.02
CA LYS A 97 -12.01 7.62 8.85
C LYS A 97 -11.92 6.10 8.63
N THR A 98 -12.67 5.32 9.42
CA THR A 98 -12.78 3.87 9.26
C THR A 98 -13.38 3.49 7.90
N LEU A 99 -14.45 4.15 7.47
CA LEU A 99 -15.07 3.89 6.17
C LEU A 99 -14.12 4.20 5.00
N ALA A 100 -13.43 5.34 5.05
CA ALA A 100 -12.46 5.73 4.04
C ALA A 100 -11.28 4.75 3.95
N THR A 101 -10.80 4.28 5.09
CA THR A 101 -9.79 3.21 5.15
C THR A 101 -10.27 1.93 4.48
N LEU A 102 -11.52 1.51 4.76
CA LEU A 102 -12.11 0.30 4.18
C LEU A 102 -12.22 0.41 2.65
N LYS A 103 -12.72 1.55 2.15
CA LYS A 103 -12.87 1.82 0.71
C LYS A 103 -11.52 1.88 0.01
N PHE A 104 -10.54 2.59 0.60
CA PHE A 104 -9.16 2.63 0.10
C PHE A 104 -8.53 1.23 0.05
N SER A 105 -8.66 0.44 1.12
CA SER A 105 -8.14 -0.93 1.15
C SER A 105 -8.75 -1.79 0.05
N ARG A 106 -10.06 -1.70 -0.16
CA ARG A 106 -10.74 -2.42 -1.26
C ARG A 106 -10.16 -2.03 -2.61
N TRP A 107 -9.98 -0.73 -2.87
CA TRP A 107 -9.37 -0.25 -4.09
C TRP A 107 -7.95 -0.81 -4.27
N ALA A 108 -7.08 -0.64 -3.26
CA ALA A 108 -5.67 -1.01 -3.32
C ALA A 108 -5.47 -2.50 -3.64
N ASN A 109 -6.32 -3.36 -3.06
CA ASN A 109 -6.33 -4.79 -3.32
C ASN A 109 -6.66 -5.19 -4.77
N THR A 110 -7.34 -4.32 -5.50
CA THR A 110 -7.83 -4.62 -6.85
C THR A 110 -7.11 -3.85 -7.94
N SER A 111 -6.25 -2.93 -7.54
CA SER A 111 -5.57 -1.96 -8.43
C SER A 111 -4.06 -1.92 -8.22
N CYS A 112 -3.48 -2.81 -7.40
CA CYS A 112 -2.04 -2.79 -7.09
C CYS A 112 -1.12 -3.06 -8.29
N GLY A 113 -1.62 -3.71 -9.35
CA GLY A 113 -0.87 -3.87 -10.61
C GLY A 113 -1.12 -2.77 -11.64
N SER A 114 -1.81 -1.68 -11.25
CA SER A 114 -2.07 -0.52 -12.11
C SER A 114 -0.90 0.47 -11.97
N PRO A 115 -0.49 1.16 -13.05
CA PRO A 115 0.53 2.21 -12.97
C PRO A 115 0.15 3.38 -12.06
N VAL A 116 -1.15 3.57 -11.78
CA VAL A 116 -1.62 4.62 -10.85
C VAL A 116 -1.38 4.25 -9.38
N PHE A 117 -1.03 2.99 -9.10
CA PHE A 117 -0.76 2.56 -7.73
C PHE A 117 0.42 3.33 -7.12
N ASP A 118 1.45 3.61 -7.91
CA ASP A 118 2.64 4.36 -7.47
C ASP A 118 2.30 5.80 -7.08
N GLU A 119 1.54 6.50 -7.92
CA GLU A 119 1.06 7.87 -7.64
C GLU A 119 0.22 7.92 -6.36
N VAL A 120 -0.59 6.89 -6.12
CA VAL A 120 -1.42 6.78 -4.92
C VAL A 120 -0.57 6.51 -3.67
N ILE A 121 0.46 5.67 -3.77
CA ILE A 121 1.41 5.47 -2.68
C ILE A 121 2.10 6.80 -2.36
N GLU A 122 2.62 7.50 -3.36
CA GLU A 122 3.27 8.81 -3.18
C GLU A 122 2.33 9.78 -2.46
N LYS A 123 1.06 9.86 -2.90
CA LYS A 123 0.05 10.71 -2.24
C LYS A 123 -0.14 10.34 -0.77
N VAL A 124 -0.26 9.05 -0.43
CA VAL A 124 -0.40 8.60 0.96
C VAL A 124 0.82 8.95 1.78
N MET A 125 2.02 8.69 1.26
CA MET A 125 3.27 8.91 1.97
C MET A 125 3.59 10.40 2.19
N THR A 126 3.05 11.30 1.36
CA THR A 126 3.31 12.74 1.43
C THR A 126 2.21 13.55 2.11
N SER A 127 0.95 13.13 2.00
CA SER A 127 -0.20 13.93 2.46
C SER A 127 -0.83 13.44 3.76
N VAL A 128 -0.72 12.15 4.10
CA VAL A 128 -1.32 11.61 5.32
C VAL A 128 -0.51 12.04 6.55
N PRO A 129 -1.14 12.58 7.60
CA PRO A 129 -0.43 13.01 8.81
C PRO A 129 0.38 11.88 9.46
N SER A 130 1.58 12.20 9.95
CA SER A 130 2.50 11.20 10.54
C SER A 130 1.97 10.46 11.79
N HIS A 131 0.97 11.02 12.48
CA HIS A 131 0.31 10.35 13.61
C HIS A 131 -0.74 9.32 13.19
N GLU A 132 -1.08 9.24 11.91
CA GLU A 132 -2.06 8.32 11.34
C GLU A 132 -1.38 7.32 10.38
N PRO A 133 -0.90 6.15 10.88
CA PRO A 133 -0.22 5.15 10.06
C PRO A 133 -1.17 4.24 9.27
N THR A 134 -2.50 4.41 9.43
CA THR A 134 -3.50 3.44 8.99
C THR A 134 -3.46 3.16 7.48
N LEU A 135 -3.32 4.18 6.63
CA LEU A 135 -3.28 3.97 5.18
C LEU A 135 -1.93 3.39 4.72
N GLN A 136 -0.83 3.76 5.37
CA GLN A 136 0.51 3.20 5.14
C GLN A 136 0.55 1.72 5.51
N GLU A 137 -0.13 1.35 6.60
CA GLU A 137 -0.33 -0.04 7.00
C GLU A 137 -1.11 -0.85 5.98
N VAL A 138 -2.19 -0.28 5.41
CA VAL A 138 -2.94 -0.91 4.32
C VAL A 138 -2.07 -1.13 3.09
N ILE A 139 -1.26 -0.15 2.70
CA ILE A 139 -0.31 -0.30 1.58
C ILE A 139 0.66 -1.43 1.88
N ALA A 140 1.30 -1.44 3.06
CA ALA A 140 2.23 -2.50 3.45
C ALA A 140 1.59 -3.90 3.42
N ASP A 141 0.31 -4.02 3.79
CA ASP A 141 -0.44 -5.27 3.69
C ASP A 141 -0.70 -5.71 2.24
N VAL A 142 -0.96 -4.78 1.34
CA VAL A 142 -1.08 -5.06 -0.10
C VAL A 142 0.26 -5.53 -0.65
N PHE A 143 1.34 -4.82 -0.32
CA PHE A 143 2.71 -5.23 -0.67
C PHE A 143 3.02 -6.65 -0.21
N CYS A 144 2.78 -6.98 1.07
CA CYS A 144 3.09 -8.31 1.58
C CYS A 144 2.36 -9.42 0.83
N ARG A 145 1.12 -9.17 0.40
CA ARG A 145 0.30 -10.16 -0.32
C ARG A 145 0.70 -10.34 -1.79
N HIS A 146 1.20 -9.29 -2.41
CA HIS A 146 1.57 -9.27 -3.83
C HIS A 146 3.08 -9.06 -4.07
N ILE A 147 3.92 -9.30 -3.06
CA ILE A 147 5.33 -8.91 -3.07
C ILE A 147 6.12 -9.53 -4.23
N LEU A 148 5.77 -10.77 -4.61
CA LEU A 148 6.45 -11.49 -5.69
C LEU A 148 6.17 -10.86 -7.05
N ASP A 149 4.96 -10.33 -7.26
CA ASP A 149 4.57 -9.68 -8.51
C ASP A 149 5.06 -8.23 -8.54
N LEU A 150 4.97 -7.54 -7.40
CA LEU A 150 5.28 -6.11 -7.28
C LEU A 150 6.78 -5.81 -7.33
N ILE A 151 7.64 -6.68 -6.80
CA ILE A 151 9.09 -6.42 -6.74
C ILE A 151 9.80 -6.55 -8.11
N GLU A 152 9.13 -7.15 -9.09
CA GLU A 152 9.62 -7.19 -10.47
C GLU A 152 9.46 -5.84 -11.18
N ASP A 153 8.60 -4.95 -10.66
CA ASP A 153 8.37 -3.62 -11.20
C ASP A 153 9.42 -2.62 -10.66
N PRO A 154 10.24 -1.98 -11.53
CA PRO A 154 11.24 -1.02 -11.10
C PRO A 154 10.66 0.24 -10.43
N GLU A 155 9.44 0.67 -10.79
CA GLU A 155 8.81 1.86 -10.20
C GLU A 155 8.41 1.59 -8.75
N ILE A 156 7.96 0.37 -8.47
CA ILE A 156 7.67 -0.09 -7.11
C ILE A 156 8.95 -0.12 -6.26
N VAL A 157 10.06 -0.63 -6.81
CA VAL A 157 11.35 -0.65 -6.10
C VAL A 157 11.82 0.78 -5.80
N HIS A 158 11.71 1.68 -6.78
CA HIS A 158 12.03 3.09 -6.61
C HIS A 158 11.15 3.76 -5.53
N THR A 159 9.86 3.40 -5.46
CA THR A 159 8.93 3.87 -4.43
C THR A 159 9.36 3.42 -3.04
N LEU A 160 9.77 2.16 -2.88
CA LEU A 160 10.29 1.65 -1.59
C LEU A 160 11.60 2.33 -1.18
N ASP A 161 12.47 2.64 -2.13
CA ASP A 161 13.72 3.39 -1.90
C ASP A 161 13.44 4.85 -1.49
N SER A 162 12.48 5.50 -2.16
CA SER A 162 12.06 6.88 -1.88
C SER A 162 11.42 7.01 -0.51
N PHE A 163 10.67 5.99 -0.09
CA PHE A 163 9.96 5.95 1.19
C PHE A 163 10.47 4.83 2.09
N GLY A 164 11.69 4.99 2.63
CA GLY A 164 12.33 3.98 3.49
C GLY A 164 11.48 3.52 4.70
N TYR A 165 10.59 4.38 5.24
CA TYR A 165 9.63 3.97 6.26
C TYR A 165 8.67 2.88 5.74
N LEU A 166 8.13 3.03 4.53
CA LEU A 166 7.28 2.03 3.88
C LEU A 166 8.04 0.71 3.68
N GLY A 167 9.28 0.78 3.18
CA GLY A 167 10.13 -0.41 3.05
C GLY A 167 10.35 -1.12 4.39
N SER A 168 10.64 -0.37 5.45
CA SER A 168 10.79 -0.95 6.80
C SER A 168 9.51 -1.61 7.31
N LEU A 169 8.34 -1.02 7.01
CA LEU A 169 7.04 -1.53 7.39
C LEU A 169 6.70 -2.84 6.66
N VAL A 170 6.99 -2.90 5.35
CA VAL A 170 6.83 -4.12 4.54
C VAL A 170 7.72 -5.24 5.07
N ILE A 171 9.00 -4.97 5.34
CA ILE A 171 9.93 -5.97 5.90
C ILE A 171 9.43 -6.46 7.26
N ALA A 172 9.05 -5.55 8.15
CA ALA A 172 8.52 -5.90 9.47
C ALA A 172 7.28 -6.80 9.36
N ARG A 173 6.37 -6.49 8.42
CA ARG A 173 5.18 -7.33 8.17
C ARG A 173 5.53 -8.68 7.56
N LEU A 174 6.41 -8.76 6.56
CA LEU A 174 6.85 -10.03 5.96
C LEU A 174 7.50 -10.98 6.98
N VAL A 175 8.26 -10.44 7.93
CA VAL A 175 8.84 -11.20 9.04
C VAL A 175 7.74 -11.62 10.02
N GLY A 176 6.83 -10.70 10.39
CA GLY A 176 5.73 -10.96 11.30
C GLY A 176 4.72 -12.00 10.79
N THR A 177 4.46 -12.04 9.48
CA THR A 177 3.59 -13.03 8.82
C THR A 177 4.31 -14.35 8.54
N GLY A 178 5.62 -14.43 8.77
CA GLY A 178 6.43 -15.62 8.51
C GLY A 178 6.61 -15.93 7.03
N MET A 179 6.39 -14.95 6.14
CA MET A 179 6.71 -15.07 4.71
C MET A 179 8.22 -15.00 4.48
N VAL A 180 8.94 -14.24 5.31
CA VAL A 180 10.40 -14.29 5.41
C VAL A 180 10.75 -15.16 6.61
N LYS A 181 11.04 -16.44 6.37
CA LYS A 181 11.47 -17.37 7.41
C LYS A 181 12.97 -17.27 7.60
N ARG A 182 13.41 -17.40 8.86
CA ARG A 182 14.79 -17.82 9.11
C ARG A 182 14.97 -19.17 8.43
N PRO A 183 16.01 -19.34 7.61
CA PRO A 183 16.23 -20.62 6.96
C PRO A 183 16.44 -21.66 8.05
N ASN A 184 15.67 -22.74 7.98
CA ASN A 184 15.74 -23.81 8.97
C ASN A 184 17.10 -24.49 8.84
N GLU A 185 17.93 -24.40 9.89
CA GLU A 185 19.28 -24.97 9.88
C GLU A 185 19.25 -26.46 9.53
N SER A 186 18.23 -27.21 9.97
CA SER A 186 18.12 -28.62 9.61
C SER A 186 18.02 -28.83 8.11
N ASP A 187 17.26 -27.99 7.42
CA ASP A 187 16.99 -28.12 5.98
C ASP A 187 18.22 -27.68 5.17
N ILE A 188 18.93 -26.64 5.62
CA ILE A 188 20.19 -26.18 5.01
C ILE A 188 21.27 -27.26 5.11
N PHE A 189 21.40 -27.91 6.27
CA PHE A 189 22.47 -28.86 6.52
C PHE A 189 22.09 -30.30 6.18
N GLN A 190 20.83 -30.62 5.88
CA GLN A 190 20.37 -32.01 5.69
C GLN A 190 21.17 -32.75 4.61
N GLY A 191 21.31 -32.15 3.42
CA GLY A 191 22.06 -32.75 2.32
C GLY A 191 23.57 -32.86 2.62
N LEU A 192 24.12 -31.84 3.27
CA LEU A 192 25.53 -31.84 3.72
C LEU A 192 25.78 -32.97 4.74
N VAL A 193 24.94 -33.08 5.76
CA VAL A 193 25.02 -34.12 6.80
C VAL A 193 24.83 -35.51 6.19
N GLN A 194 23.92 -35.68 5.23
CA GLN A 194 23.74 -36.94 4.52
C GLN A 194 24.99 -37.34 3.71
N LYS A 195 25.64 -36.39 3.02
CA LYS A 195 26.89 -36.63 2.27
C LYS A 195 28.07 -36.95 3.20
N ILE A 196 28.16 -36.26 4.34
CA ILE A 196 29.16 -36.54 5.38
C ILE A 196 28.94 -37.94 5.96
N ASN A 197 27.71 -38.29 6.35
CA ASN A 197 27.39 -39.58 6.97
C ASN A 197 27.53 -40.77 6.01
N SER A 198 27.37 -40.56 4.70
CA SER A 198 27.58 -41.60 3.69
C SER A 198 29.06 -41.86 3.36
N SER A 199 29.98 -41.02 3.85
CA SER A 199 31.41 -41.13 3.57
C SER A 199 32.20 -41.51 4.82
N ARG A 200 32.83 -42.69 4.83
CA ARG A 200 33.67 -43.12 5.97
C ARG A 200 35.15 -42.75 5.82
N ARG A 201 35.60 -42.45 4.60
CA ARG A 201 36.98 -42.12 4.26
C ARG A 201 37.03 -41.11 3.13
N CYS A 202 38.10 -40.32 3.08
CA CYS A 202 38.35 -39.44 1.94
C CYS A 202 38.60 -40.27 0.66
N ARG A 203 37.89 -39.96 -0.43
CA ARG A 203 38.09 -40.64 -1.73
C ARG A 203 39.47 -40.42 -2.34
N HIS A 204 40.17 -39.35 -1.95
CA HIS A 204 41.49 -38.99 -2.48
C HIS A 204 42.65 -39.50 -1.64
N CYS A 205 42.63 -39.33 -0.32
CA CYS A 205 43.76 -39.71 0.54
C CYS A 205 43.50 -40.93 1.43
N LEU A 206 42.32 -41.54 1.34
CA LEU A 206 41.89 -42.76 2.07
C LEU A 206 41.94 -42.68 3.61
N LYS A 207 42.32 -41.52 4.18
CA LYS A 207 42.29 -41.27 5.62
C LYS A 207 40.86 -41.24 6.15
N ASP A 208 40.73 -41.51 7.43
CA ASP A 208 39.47 -41.39 8.15
C ASP A 208 38.88 -40.00 7.96
N PHE A 209 37.57 -39.98 7.88
CA PHE A 209 36.85 -38.82 7.40
C PHE A 209 36.88 -37.69 8.42
N ASN A 210 37.71 -36.70 8.15
CA ASN A 210 37.75 -35.43 8.85
C ASN A 210 37.47 -34.32 7.84
N VAL A 211 36.55 -33.42 8.18
CA VAL A 211 35.95 -32.46 7.25
C VAL A 211 36.39 -31.05 7.60
N SER A 212 36.74 -30.28 6.57
CA SER A 212 36.92 -28.82 6.66
C SER A 212 35.92 -28.16 5.72
N ILE A 213 35.18 -27.20 6.25
CA ILE A 213 34.26 -26.34 5.50
C ILE A 213 34.88 -24.94 5.49
N LYS A 214 34.91 -24.28 4.33
CA LYS A 214 35.41 -22.91 4.20
C LYS A 214 34.34 -21.98 3.63
N GLY A 215 34.14 -20.83 4.26
CA GLY A 215 33.17 -19.83 3.82
C GLY A 215 31.75 -20.38 3.73
N ALA A 216 31.07 -20.12 2.61
CA ALA A 216 29.69 -20.54 2.36
C ALA A 216 29.56 -21.92 1.68
N GLU A 217 30.59 -22.79 1.71
CA GLU A 217 30.57 -24.11 1.05
C GLU A 217 29.42 -25.02 1.55
N TYR A 218 28.93 -24.81 2.78
CA TYR A 218 27.77 -25.53 3.33
C TYR A 218 26.46 -25.28 2.58
N LEU A 219 26.28 -24.10 1.95
CA LEU A 219 25.08 -23.78 1.17
C LEU A 219 24.98 -24.60 -0.12
N TYR A 220 26.13 -25.09 -0.61
CA TYR A 220 26.21 -25.91 -1.83
C TYR A 220 26.40 -27.39 -1.50
N GLU A 221 26.27 -27.76 -0.22
CA GLU A 221 26.53 -29.12 0.28
C GLU A 221 27.92 -29.64 -0.11
N VAL A 222 28.91 -28.75 -0.17
CA VAL A 222 30.30 -29.06 -0.51
C VAL A 222 31.13 -29.01 0.75
N PHE A 223 32.08 -29.93 0.87
CA PHE A 223 33.05 -29.91 1.95
C PHE A 223 34.38 -30.50 1.48
N ARG A 224 35.43 -30.30 2.27
CA ARG A 224 36.79 -30.74 1.95
C ARG A 224 37.28 -31.74 2.95
N CYS A 225 38.15 -32.63 2.52
CA CYS A 225 38.93 -33.44 3.46
C CYS A 225 39.91 -32.54 4.21
N ALA A 226 39.89 -32.57 5.54
CA ALA A 226 40.81 -31.80 6.37
C ALA A 226 42.28 -32.21 6.17
N SER A 227 42.55 -33.44 5.70
CA SER A 227 43.90 -33.96 5.51
C SER A 227 44.54 -33.60 4.17
N CYS A 228 43.78 -33.59 3.07
CA CYS A 228 44.30 -33.32 1.72
C CYS A 228 43.66 -32.11 1.04
N ASN A 229 42.73 -31.43 1.71
CA ASN A 229 42.01 -30.23 1.29
C ASN A 229 41.23 -30.37 -0.04
N THR A 230 41.09 -31.60 -0.54
CA THR A 230 40.33 -31.92 -1.75
C THR A 230 38.83 -31.90 -1.46
N ARG A 231 38.06 -31.30 -2.37
CA ARG A 231 36.60 -31.24 -2.32
C ARG A 231 36.01 -32.64 -2.53
N ASN A 232 34.98 -32.98 -1.77
CA ASN A 232 34.10 -34.13 -2.02
C ASN A 232 32.70 -33.64 -2.35
#